data_AF-A0A449BE53-F1
#
_entry.id   AF-A0A449BE53-F1
#
_cell.length_a   1.000
_cell.length_b   1.000
_cell.length_c   1.000
_cell.angle_alpha   90.00
_cell.angle_beta   90.00
_cell.angle_gamma   90.00
#
_symmetry.space_group_name_H-M   'P 1'
#
loop_
_entity.id
_entity.type
_entity.pdbx_description
1 polymer ?
#
loop_
_entity_poly.entity_id
_entity_poly.type
_entity_poly.pdbx_seq_one_letter_code
_entity_poly.pdbx_strand_id
1 'polypeptide(L)'
;MKKGLIIYIVMSLLFLVAIYFVTVSSIITDSQNEFNNKIFSEARETKNFDQFVAYQTKEYKLIDSYDENEYRLVTYHFNSKDDKQGLLFIIIPLKDVKIADSAKDSNDKTKVLITDTLSKESFIDTSTKDVSISYGLNSKNVGFMFFDIVMREKNTIKVTYYDYEGNQKIDKTFNEIALSSSTELETFNKGYTLEEVKEAMGYESELKKALITRITIYIIVVIFAPFIYRLIKTFIIRKRETGNRKLSWNIESFFILKVLYNLKI
;
A
#
# COMPACT_ATOMS: atom_id res chain seq x y z
N MET A 1 -16.19 -22.07 -41.80
CA MET A 1 -14.89 -22.29 -41.13
C MET A 1 -14.09 -21.01 -40.89
N LYS A 2 -13.82 -20.16 -41.89
CA LYS A 2 -12.92 -18.99 -41.73
C LYS A 2 -13.36 -17.97 -40.65
N LYS A 3 -14.65 -17.61 -40.58
CA LYS A 3 -15.15 -16.63 -39.59
C LYS A 3 -14.98 -17.08 -38.13
N GLY A 4 -15.24 -18.37 -37.84
CA GLY A 4 -15.08 -18.92 -36.49
C GLY A 4 -13.62 -18.98 -36.04
N LEU A 5 -12.70 -19.30 -36.95
CA LEU A 5 -11.26 -19.26 -36.68
C LEU A 5 -10.78 -17.83 -36.38
N ILE A 6 -11.22 -16.85 -37.19
CA ILE A 6 -10.87 -15.45 -36.99
C ILE A 6 -11.37 -14.94 -35.63
N ILE A 7 -12.63 -15.21 -35.28
CA ILE A 7 -13.20 -14.82 -33.97
C ILE A 7 -12.41 -15.46 -32.83
N TYR A 8 -12.07 -16.76 -32.95
CA TYR A 8 -11.27 -17.45 -31.94
C TYR A 8 -9.89 -16.80 -31.74
N ILE A 9 -9.19 -16.47 -32.82
CA ILE A 9 -7.87 -15.82 -32.76
C ILE A 9 -8.00 -14.44 -32.12
N VAL A 10 -8.97 -13.62 -32.54
CA VAL A 10 -9.19 -12.28 -31.98
C VAL A 10 -9.51 -12.36 -30.49
N MET A 11 -10.41 -13.25 -30.07
CA MET A 11 -10.73 -13.45 -28.66
C MET A 11 -9.50 -13.95 -27.88
N SER A 12 -8.70 -14.85 -28.45
CA SER A 12 -7.48 -15.34 -27.81
C SER A 12 -6.43 -14.24 -27.64
N LEU A 13 -6.32 -13.33 -28.60
CA LEU A 13 -5.43 -12.17 -28.46
C LEU A 13 -5.94 -11.22 -27.37
N LEU A 14 -7.25 -10.95 -27.32
CA LEU A 14 -7.85 -10.12 -26.27
C LEU A 14 -7.62 -10.70 -24.87
N PHE A 15 -7.80 -12.01 -24.70
CA PHE A 15 -7.52 -12.68 -23.42
C PHE A 15 -6.02 -12.66 -23.06
N LEU A 16 -5.11 -12.76 -24.04
CA LEU A 16 -3.68 -12.63 -23.78
C LEU A 16 -3.34 -11.23 -23.22
N VAL A 17 -3.89 -10.18 -23.84
CA VAL A 17 -3.72 -8.80 -23.37
C VAL A 17 -4.29 -8.63 -21.96
N ALA A 18 -5.47 -9.19 -21.68
CA ALA A 18 -6.08 -9.15 -20.37
C ALA A 18 -5.22 -9.86 -19.30
N ILE A 19 -4.66 -11.03 -19.61
CA ILE A 19 -3.77 -11.77 -18.72
C ILE A 19 -2.50 -10.99 -18.43
N TYR A 20 -1.91 -10.36 -19.46
CA TYR A 20 -0.76 -9.48 -19.28
C TYR A 20 -1.09 -8.36 -18.29
N PHE A 21 -2.18 -7.62 -18.53
CA PHE A 21 -2.58 -6.50 -17.68
C PHE A 21 -2.84 -6.94 -16.23
N VAL A 22 -3.66 -7.97 -16.02
CA VAL A 22 -3.95 -8.52 -14.68
C VAL A 22 -2.68 -8.99 -13.98
N THR A 23 -1.74 -9.56 -14.72
CA THR A 23 -0.46 -10.02 -14.14
C THR A 23 0.41 -8.87 -13.71
N VAL A 24 0.56 -7.85 -14.56
CA VAL A 24 1.30 -6.63 -14.21
C VAL A 24 0.67 -5.99 -12.97
N SER A 25 -0.63 -5.76 -12.95
CA SER A 25 -1.32 -5.14 -11.80
C SER A 25 -1.15 -5.94 -10.51
N SER A 26 -1.35 -7.26 -10.55
CA SER A 26 -1.17 -8.15 -9.39
C SER A 26 0.25 -8.06 -8.83
N ILE A 27 1.27 -8.19 -9.68
CA ILE A 27 2.66 -8.16 -9.22
C ILE A 27 3.05 -6.78 -8.68
N ILE A 28 2.61 -5.69 -9.32
CA ILE A 28 2.83 -4.34 -8.78
C ILE A 28 2.25 -4.22 -7.38
N THR A 29 1.00 -4.65 -7.18
CA THR A 29 0.34 -4.56 -5.87
C THR A 29 1.03 -5.43 -4.82
N ASP A 30 1.36 -6.67 -5.16
CA ASP A 30 1.99 -7.61 -4.23
C ASP A 30 3.38 -7.12 -3.81
N SER A 31 4.23 -6.74 -4.77
CA SER A 31 5.56 -6.20 -4.50
C SER A 31 5.49 -4.87 -3.73
N GLN A 32 4.50 -4.02 -3.98
CA GLN A 32 4.35 -2.75 -3.27
C GLN A 32 3.93 -3.00 -1.82
N ASN A 33 3.01 -3.93 -1.58
CA ASN A 33 2.59 -4.31 -0.24
C ASN A 33 3.75 -4.93 0.55
N GLU A 34 4.53 -5.82 -0.06
CA GLU A 34 5.70 -6.42 0.57
C GLU A 34 6.75 -5.37 0.93
N PHE A 35 7.07 -4.48 0.00
CA PHE A 35 8.02 -3.39 0.22
C PHE A 35 7.56 -2.42 1.31
N ASN A 36 6.29 -2.01 1.29
CA ASN A 36 5.71 -1.17 2.34
C ASN A 36 5.79 -1.86 3.70
N ASN A 37 5.39 -3.13 3.77
CA ASN A 37 5.45 -3.91 5.01
C ASN A 37 6.88 -3.97 5.55
N LYS A 38 7.88 -4.15 4.69
CA LYS A 38 9.29 -4.14 5.06
C LYS A 38 9.71 -2.79 5.67
N ILE A 39 9.39 -1.69 5.00
CA ILE A 39 9.69 -0.33 5.49
C ILE A 39 9.03 -0.09 6.86
N PHE A 40 7.74 -0.42 7.00
CA PHE A 40 7.02 -0.23 8.25
C PHE A 40 7.56 -1.12 9.37
N SER A 41 7.88 -2.39 9.07
CA SER A 41 8.47 -3.29 10.06
C SER A 41 9.83 -2.81 10.54
N GLU A 42 10.70 -2.37 9.61
CA GLU A 42 12.03 -1.88 9.96
C GLU A 42 11.94 -0.61 10.81
N ALA A 43 11.10 0.33 10.42
CA ALA A 43 10.85 1.55 11.20
C ALA A 43 10.29 1.25 12.60
N ARG A 44 9.34 0.33 12.71
CA ARG A 44 8.73 -0.09 13.98
C ARG A 44 9.72 -0.76 14.92
N GLU A 45 10.58 -1.64 14.38
CA GLU A 45 11.50 -2.49 15.16
C GLU A 45 12.77 -1.75 15.54
N THR A 46 13.36 -1.01 14.59
CA THR A 46 14.62 -0.28 14.83
C THR A 46 14.41 1.11 15.43
N LYS A 47 13.19 1.65 15.33
CA LYS A 47 12.86 3.05 15.66
C LYS A 47 13.65 4.06 14.81
N ASN A 48 14.23 3.61 13.69
CA ASN A 48 14.85 4.46 12.67
C ASN A 48 13.88 4.63 11.50
N PHE A 49 13.55 5.88 11.19
CA PHE A 49 12.55 6.19 10.17
C PHE A 49 13.16 6.62 8.84
N ASP A 50 14.48 6.60 8.68
CA ASP A 50 15.14 7.15 7.48
C ASP A 50 14.65 6.51 6.19
N GLN A 51 14.51 5.17 6.14
CA GLN A 51 13.94 4.51 4.95
C GLN A 51 12.48 4.89 4.70
N PHE A 52 11.69 5.00 5.77
CA PHE A 52 10.29 5.41 5.71
C PHE A 52 10.14 6.84 5.18
N VAL A 53 10.99 7.76 5.64
CA VAL A 53 10.99 9.15 5.16
C VAL A 53 11.53 9.24 3.74
N ALA A 54 12.61 8.50 3.43
CA ALA A 54 13.21 8.45 2.10
C ALA A 54 12.22 7.98 1.02
N TYR A 55 11.36 7.01 1.34
CA TYR A 55 10.36 6.51 0.40
C TYR A 55 9.34 7.58 -0.02
N GLN A 56 8.96 8.45 0.90
CA GLN A 56 7.88 9.43 0.72
C GLN A 56 8.37 10.79 0.23
N THR A 57 9.65 11.10 0.38
CA THR A 57 10.21 12.44 0.15
C THR A 57 11.15 12.46 -1.05
N LYS A 58 11.46 13.67 -1.54
CA LYS A 58 12.55 13.89 -2.50
C LYS A 58 13.87 14.11 -1.76
N GLU A 59 13.81 14.93 -0.72
CA GLU A 59 14.92 15.21 0.19
C GLU A 59 14.38 15.27 1.62
N TYR A 60 15.19 14.89 2.60
CA TYR A 60 14.83 14.98 4.01
C TYR A 60 16.03 15.17 4.92
N LYS A 61 15.79 15.72 6.11
CA LYS A 61 16.78 15.92 7.15
C LYS A 61 16.14 15.77 8.52
N LEU A 62 16.74 14.95 9.38
CA LEU A 62 16.34 14.87 10.78
C LEU A 62 16.65 16.21 11.47
N ILE A 63 15.65 16.84 12.08
CA ILE A 63 15.81 18.10 12.80
C ILE A 63 15.92 17.85 14.30
N ASP A 64 15.05 16.99 14.85
CA ASP A 64 14.97 16.75 16.28
C ASP A 64 14.51 15.32 16.58
N SER A 65 14.92 14.82 17.74
CA SER A 65 14.42 13.59 18.36
C SER A 65 14.25 13.86 19.84
N TYR A 66 12.99 13.93 20.28
CA TYR A 66 12.61 14.28 21.64
C TYR A 66 11.96 13.09 22.34
N ASP A 67 12.56 12.65 23.44
CA ASP A 67 12.06 11.54 24.26
C ASP A 67 11.38 12.09 25.51
N GLU A 68 10.14 11.66 25.77
CA GLU A 68 9.39 12.03 26.96
C GLU A 68 8.69 10.80 27.53
N ASN A 69 9.18 10.32 28.67
CA ASN A 69 8.65 9.17 29.42
C ASN A 69 8.48 7.88 28.60
N GLU A 70 7.31 7.72 27.99
CA GLU A 70 6.85 6.52 27.30
C GLU A 70 6.83 6.69 25.78
N TYR A 71 7.10 7.90 25.26
CA TYR A 71 7.00 8.22 23.85
C TYR A 71 8.22 8.98 23.35
N ARG A 72 8.49 8.85 22.05
CA ARG A 72 9.46 9.64 21.29
C ARG A 72 8.75 10.38 20.17
N LEU A 73 9.07 11.66 20.01
CA LEU A 73 8.74 12.48 18.85
C LEU A 73 10.00 12.63 17.99
N VAL A 74 9.94 12.14 16.75
CA VAL A 74 10.99 12.35 15.74
C VAL A 74 10.47 13.34 14.70
N THR A 75 11.24 14.37 14.41
CA THR A 75 10.84 15.43 13.47
C THR A 75 11.84 15.54 12.33
N TYR A 76 11.33 15.42 11.11
CA TYR A 76 12.10 15.60 9.87
C TYR A 76 11.66 16.86 9.13
N HIS A 77 12.62 17.61 8.59
CA HIS A 77 12.38 18.52 7.48
C HIS A 77 12.32 17.68 6.21
N PHE A 78 11.35 17.91 5.34
CA PHE A 78 11.35 17.32 4.02
C PHE A 78 11.12 18.34 2.91
N ASN A 79 11.60 17.98 1.73
CA ASN A 79 11.13 18.49 0.46
C ASN A 79 10.42 17.34 -0.27
N SER A 80 9.18 17.57 -0.68
CA SER A 80 8.35 16.56 -1.36
C SER A 80 8.74 16.43 -2.84
N LYS A 81 8.22 15.40 -3.49
CA LYS A 81 8.42 15.17 -4.93
C LYS A 81 7.79 16.27 -5.81
N ASP A 82 6.86 17.05 -5.25
CA ASP A 82 6.23 18.22 -5.88
C ASP A 82 6.89 19.56 -5.44
N ASP A 83 8.12 19.51 -4.92
CA ASP A 83 8.92 20.67 -4.46
C ASP A 83 8.24 21.54 -3.37
N LYS A 84 7.37 20.92 -2.56
CA LYS A 84 6.84 21.54 -1.33
C LYS A 84 7.67 21.12 -0.14
N GLN A 85 8.08 22.09 0.67
CA GLN A 85 8.81 21.85 1.90
C GLN A 85 7.86 21.76 3.09
N GLY A 86 8.24 20.97 4.09
CA GLY A 86 7.38 20.68 5.22
C GLY A 86 8.09 20.00 6.37
N LEU A 87 7.31 19.71 7.41
CA LEU A 87 7.75 18.96 8.58
C LEU A 87 6.96 17.67 8.69
N LEU A 88 7.67 16.57 8.94
CA LEU A 88 7.10 15.28 9.24
C LEU A 88 7.37 14.96 10.71
N PHE A 89 6.29 14.76 11.46
CA PHE A 89 6.32 14.41 12.88
C PHE A 89 5.97 12.94 13.02
N ILE A 90 6.78 12.18 13.73
CA ILE A 90 6.58 10.76 13.99
C ILE A 90 6.55 10.53 15.49
N ILE A 91 5.44 9.98 15.99
CA ILE A 91 5.25 9.66 17.41
C ILE A 91 5.28 8.15 17.57
N ILE A 92 6.17 7.66 18.43
CA ILE A 92 6.36 6.23 18.66
C ILE A 92 6.44 5.91 20.17
N PRO A 93 5.74 4.86 20.64
CA PRO A 93 5.92 4.38 22.00
C PRO A 93 7.29 3.72 22.18
N LEU A 94 7.92 4.01 23.33
CA LEU A 94 9.19 3.44 23.79
C LEU A 94 8.98 2.21 24.70
N LYS A 95 7.77 2.03 25.22
CA LYS A 95 7.35 0.91 26.09
C LYS A 95 5.95 0.45 25.70
N ASP A 96 5.48 -0.65 26.28
CA ASP A 96 4.09 -1.07 26.12
C ASP A 96 3.16 -0.04 26.75
N VAL A 97 2.29 0.54 25.92
CA VAL A 97 1.31 1.57 26.31
C VAL A 97 -0.09 1.08 25.99
N LYS A 98 -1.08 1.61 26.71
CA LYS A 98 -2.48 1.34 26.40
C LYS A 98 -2.85 1.97 25.06
N ILE A 99 -3.49 1.18 24.21
CA ILE A 99 -3.93 1.58 22.88
C ILE A 99 -5.32 1.01 22.61
N ALA A 100 -6.01 1.57 21.63
CA ALA A 100 -7.30 1.06 21.18
C ALA A 100 -7.18 -0.34 20.55
N ASP A 101 -8.16 -1.19 20.82
CA ASP A 101 -8.29 -2.52 20.21
C ASP A 101 -8.93 -2.47 18.81
N SER A 102 -9.59 -1.36 18.47
CA SER A 102 -10.21 -1.16 17.17
C SER A 102 -10.20 0.31 16.77
N ALA A 103 -10.39 0.60 15.49
CA ALA A 103 -10.48 1.97 14.97
C ALA A 103 -11.72 2.76 15.46
N LYS A 104 -12.66 2.11 16.17
CA LYS A 104 -13.90 2.70 16.71
C LYS A 104 -14.03 2.52 18.22
N ASP A 105 -12.91 2.36 18.91
CA ASP A 105 -12.90 2.33 20.37
C ASP A 105 -13.30 3.70 20.93
N SER A 106 -14.49 3.77 21.50
CA SER A 106 -15.07 5.00 22.09
C SER A 106 -14.34 5.46 23.34
N ASN A 107 -13.50 4.61 23.94
CA ASN A 107 -12.72 4.97 25.11
C ASN A 107 -11.38 5.61 24.76
N ASP A 108 -10.99 5.58 23.47
CA ASP A 108 -9.74 6.19 23.02
C ASP A 108 -9.84 7.72 23.09
N LYS A 109 -9.04 8.32 23.98
CA LYS A 109 -8.93 9.78 24.12
C LYS A 109 -7.66 10.34 23.46
N THR A 110 -6.95 9.53 22.67
CA THR A 110 -5.72 9.92 21.97
C THR A 110 -5.96 11.10 21.04
N LYS A 111 -5.11 12.12 21.15
CA LYS A 111 -5.20 13.35 20.35
C LYS A 111 -3.82 13.86 19.99
N VAL A 112 -3.69 14.36 18.77
CA VAL A 112 -2.52 15.08 18.29
C VAL A 112 -2.97 16.45 17.82
N LEU A 113 -2.30 17.48 18.32
CA LEU A 113 -2.50 18.87 17.91
C LEU A 113 -1.18 19.43 17.41
N ILE A 114 -1.16 19.90 16.17
CA ILE A 114 -0.04 20.61 15.55
C ILE A 114 -0.53 21.98 15.16
N THR A 115 0.02 23.01 15.81
CA THR A 115 -0.46 24.39 15.68
C THR A 115 0.69 25.33 15.41
N ASP A 116 0.46 26.35 14.60
CA ASP A 116 1.32 27.52 14.59
C ASP A 116 1.00 28.38 15.82
N THR A 117 1.99 28.63 16.67
CA THR A 117 1.82 29.47 17.85
C THR A 117 1.63 30.96 17.53
N LEU A 118 2.14 31.43 16.39
CA LEU A 118 2.06 32.84 15.98
C LEU A 118 0.70 33.16 15.40
N SER A 119 0.24 32.39 14.41
CA SER A 119 -1.08 32.59 13.79
C SER A 119 -2.22 31.97 14.59
N LYS A 120 -1.91 31.07 15.55
CA LYS A 120 -2.88 30.22 16.26
C LYS A 120 -3.68 29.30 15.34
N GLU A 121 -3.25 29.12 14.11
CA GLU A 121 -3.86 28.18 13.17
C GLU A 121 -3.48 26.75 13.55
N SER A 122 -4.45 25.85 13.50
CA SER A 122 -4.18 24.41 13.63
C SER A 122 -3.92 23.83 12.24
N PHE A 123 -2.73 23.28 12.05
CA PHE A 123 -2.44 22.46 10.88
C PHE A 123 -3.12 21.11 10.99
N ILE A 124 -3.07 20.52 12.18
CA ILE A 124 -3.64 19.21 12.47
C ILE A 124 -4.30 19.27 13.84
N ASP A 125 -5.58 18.90 13.87
CA ASP A 125 -6.33 18.62 15.09
C ASP A 125 -7.09 17.32 14.88
N THR A 126 -6.58 16.26 15.48
CA THR A 126 -7.18 14.94 15.35
C THR A 126 -8.36 14.73 16.30
N SER A 127 -8.64 15.65 17.22
CA SER A 127 -9.79 15.55 18.14
C SER A 127 -11.13 15.65 17.42
N THR A 128 -11.13 16.20 16.21
CA THR A 128 -12.29 16.32 15.32
C THR A 128 -12.58 15.05 14.53
N LYS A 129 -11.72 14.03 14.62
CA LYS A 129 -11.83 12.79 13.85
C LYS A 129 -12.58 11.73 14.65
N ASP A 130 -13.54 11.07 14.00
CA ASP A 130 -14.27 9.92 14.56
C ASP A 130 -13.49 8.61 14.30
N VAL A 131 -12.25 8.55 14.80
CA VAL A 131 -11.39 7.36 14.69
C VAL A 131 -10.43 7.28 15.87
N SER A 132 -10.25 6.08 16.41
CA SER A 132 -9.30 5.79 17.48
C SER A 132 -7.87 5.75 16.94
N ILE A 133 -7.12 6.82 17.12
CA ILE A 133 -5.81 7.04 16.49
C ILE A 133 -4.75 6.15 17.12
N SER A 134 -4.86 5.84 18.42
CA SER A 134 -3.92 4.94 19.09
C SER A 134 -3.96 3.53 18.53
N TYR A 135 -5.02 3.15 17.81
CA TYR A 135 -5.07 1.87 17.09
C TYR A 135 -3.89 1.72 16.10
N GLY A 136 -3.41 2.83 15.52
CA GLY A 136 -2.24 2.85 14.64
C GLY A 136 -0.92 2.54 15.35
N LEU A 137 -0.83 2.81 16.66
CA LEU A 137 0.35 2.51 17.48
C LEU A 137 0.51 1.03 17.80
N ASN A 138 -0.50 0.20 17.49
CA ASN A 138 -0.40 -1.24 17.68
C ASN A 138 0.78 -1.79 16.88
N SER A 139 1.64 -2.56 17.54
CA SER A 139 2.78 -3.20 16.91
C SER A 139 2.37 -4.20 15.82
N LYS A 140 1.14 -4.73 15.85
CA LYS A 140 0.58 -5.57 14.77
C LYS A 140 0.08 -4.77 13.56
N ASN A 141 -0.07 -3.46 13.71
CA ASN A 141 -0.44 -2.52 12.65
C ASN A 141 0.82 -1.77 12.18
N VAL A 142 0.78 -0.43 12.18
CA VAL A 142 1.92 0.43 11.79
C VAL A 142 2.98 0.48 12.90
N GLY A 143 2.55 0.61 14.16
CA GLY A 143 3.44 0.67 15.33
C GLY A 143 3.97 2.07 15.65
N PHE A 144 3.54 3.08 14.91
CA PHE A 144 3.82 4.50 15.13
C PHE A 144 2.77 5.36 14.43
N MET A 145 2.65 6.63 14.82
CA MET A 145 1.85 7.63 14.13
C MET A 145 2.77 8.60 13.40
N PHE A 146 2.32 9.11 12.26
CA PHE A 146 3.06 10.13 11.53
C PHE A 146 2.11 11.16 10.93
N PHE A 147 2.59 12.40 10.87
CA PHE A 147 1.83 13.56 10.43
C PHE A 147 2.74 14.53 9.71
N ASP A 148 2.35 14.95 8.50
CA ASP A 148 3.08 15.95 7.75
C ASP A 148 2.33 17.30 7.71
N ILE A 149 3.08 18.38 7.70
CA ILE A 149 2.57 19.73 7.42
C ILE A 149 3.41 20.35 6.32
N VAL A 150 2.77 21.11 5.43
CA VAL A 150 3.47 21.90 4.41
C VAL A 150 3.71 23.29 4.96
N MET A 151 4.97 23.72 4.97
CA MET A 151 5.35 25.06 5.39
C MET A 151 5.19 26.04 4.23
N ARG A 152 4.73 27.25 4.52
CA ARG A 152 4.61 28.34 3.53
C ARG A 152 5.54 29.50 3.82
N GLU A 153 5.94 29.63 5.06
CA GLU A 153 6.79 30.70 5.57
C GLU A 153 7.53 30.21 6.80
N LYS A 154 8.14 31.13 7.54
CA LYS A 154 8.76 30.83 8.82
C LYS A 154 7.66 30.63 9.87
N ASN A 155 7.58 29.45 10.46
CA ASN A 155 6.55 29.10 11.43
C ASN A 155 7.17 28.75 12.81
N THR A 156 6.43 29.02 13.88
CA THR A 156 6.74 28.47 15.22
C THR A 156 5.71 27.41 15.54
N ILE A 157 6.11 26.15 15.47
CA ILE A 157 5.20 25.00 15.52
C ILE A 157 5.17 24.41 16.92
N LYS A 158 3.98 24.25 17.48
CA LYS A 158 3.75 23.50 18.72
C LYS A 158 3.11 22.16 18.38
N VAL A 159 3.71 21.09 18.90
CA VAL A 159 3.20 19.72 18.82
C VAL A 159 2.78 19.28 20.22
N THR A 160 1.51 18.90 20.36
CA THR A 160 0.95 18.35 21.59
C THR A 160 0.36 16.97 21.32
N TYR A 161 0.70 15.99 22.16
CA TYR A 161 0.19 14.63 22.08
C TYR A 161 -0.42 14.18 23.40
N TYR A 162 -1.60 13.57 23.32
CA TYR A 162 -2.32 12.96 24.43
C TYR A 162 -2.45 11.45 24.18
N ASP A 163 -2.22 10.65 25.22
CA ASP A 163 -2.35 9.19 25.15
C ASP A 163 -3.81 8.70 25.14
N TYR A 164 -3.99 7.37 25.16
CA TYR A 164 -5.30 6.72 25.19
C TYR A 164 -6.18 7.17 26.35
N GLU A 165 -5.60 7.49 27.50
CA GLU A 165 -6.33 7.91 28.70
C GLU A 165 -6.62 9.42 28.72
N GLY A 166 -6.05 10.16 27.76
CA GLY A 166 -6.18 11.61 27.62
C GLY A 166 -5.14 12.38 28.42
N ASN A 167 -4.07 11.74 28.86
CA ASN A 167 -2.95 12.40 29.54
C ASN A 167 -2.01 13.01 28.51
N GLN A 168 -1.59 14.26 28.72
CA GLN A 168 -0.59 14.89 27.87
C GLN A 168 0.76 14.18 28.05
N LYS A 169 1.34 13.70 26.95
CA LYS A 169 2.63 12.98 26.95
C LYS A 169 3.72 13.72 26.20
N ILE A 170 3.39 14.55 25.21
CA ILE A 170 4.37 15.41 24.53
C ILE A 170 3.78 16.82 24.47
N ASP A 171 4.60 17.80 24.80
CA ASP A 171 4.36 19.22 24.57
C ASP A 171 5.69 19.85 24.16
N LYS A 172 5.87 20.03 22.85
CA LYS A 172 7.13 20.48 22.25
C LYS A 172 6.86 21.64 21.31
N THR A 173 7.62 22.71 21.49
CA THR A 173 7.61 23.87 20.59
C THR A 173 8.91 23.93 19.80
N PHE A 174 8.77 24.04 18.48
CA PHE A 174 9.83 24.30 17.52
C PHE A 174 9.78 25.78 17.14
N ASN A 175 10.77 26.54 17.60
CA ASN A 175 10.83 27.96 17.34
C ASN A 175 11.39 28.22 15.95
N GLU A 176 10.70 29.08 15.20
CA GLU A 176 11.30 29.77 14.07
C GLU A 176 11.84 28.87 12.94
N ILE A 177 11.19 27.73 12.66
CA ILE A 177 11.57 26.87 11.54
C ILE A 177 11.25 27.61 10.23
N ALA A 178 12.27 27.79 9.40
CA ALA A 178 12.15 28.42 8.09
C ALA A 178 12.23 27.39 6.96
N LEU A 179 11.70 27.78 5.80
CA LEU A 179 11.94 27.08 4.54
C LEU A 179 13.43 27.07 4.23
N SER A 180 13.96 25.92 3.82
CA SER A 180 15.34 25.77 3.40
C SER A 180 15.56 26.35 2.01
N SER A 181 16.69 27.02 1.82
CA SER A 181 17.12 27.49 0.50
C SER A 181 17.53 26.32 -0.40
N SER A 182 17.63 26.54 -1.71
CA SER A 182 18.08 25.49 -2.65
C SER A 182 19.46 24.93 -2.27
N THR A 183 20.38 25.77 -1.82
CA THR A 183 21.72 25.36 -1.37
C THR A 183 21.66 24.57 -0.06
N GLU A 184 20.73 24.87 0.84
CA GLU A 184 20.54 24.07 2.05
C GLU A 184 19.95 22.69 1.74
N LEU A 185 19.03 22.60 0.78
CA LEU A 185 18.44 21.32 0.33
C LEU A 185 19.48 20.38 -0.27
N GLU A 186 20.59 20.88 -0.80
CA GLU A 186 21.72 20.05 -1.24
C GLU A 186 22.40 19.29 -0.09
N THR A 187 22.25 19.77 1.15
CA THR A 187 22.77 19.11 2.36
C THR A 187 21.82 18.05 2.93
N PHE A 188 20.61 17.92 2.38
CA PHE A 188 19.62 16.97 2.85
C PHE A 188 19.92 15.58 2.28
N ASN A 189 19.51 14.54 3.01
CA ASN A 189 19.53 13.18 2.50
C ASN A 189 18.53 13.08 1.33
N LYS A 190 18.90 12.35 0.28
CA LYS A 190 18.01 12.09 -0.85
C LYS A 190 17.01 10.98 -0.47
N GLY A 191 15.77 11.18 -0.87
CA GLY A 191 14.77 10.13 -0.90
C GLY A 191 14.99 9.17 -2.07
N TYR A 192 14.20 8.10 -2.11
CA TYR A 192 14.32 7.10 -3.17
C TYR A 192 13.84 7.63 -4.51
N THR A 193 14.66 7.41 -5.53
CA THR A 193 14.29 7.51 -6.95
C THR A 193 13.28 6.41 -7.32
N LEU A 194 12.61 6.59 -8.45
CA LEU A 194 11.66 5.58 -8.95
C LEU A 194 12.37 4.25 -9.24
N GLU A 195 13.59 4.32 -9.74
CA GLU A 195 14.44 3.18 -10.07
C GLU A 195 14.84 2.42 -8.81
N GLU A 196 15.28 3.12 -7.76
CA GLU A 196 15.62 2.50 -6.46
C GLU A 196 14.39 1.83 -5.82
N VAL A 197 13.21 2.45 -5.91
CA VAL A 197 11.97 1.82 -5.42
C VAL A 197 11.67 0.53 -6.21
N LYS A 198 11.77 0.55 -7.54
CA LYS A 198 11.53 -0.64 -8.38
C LYS A 198 12.52 -1.75 -8.09
N GLU A 199 13.79 -1.41 -7.89
CA GLU A 199 14.85 -2.36 -7.55
C GLU A 199 14.59 -2.97 -6.17
N ALA A 200 14.30 -2.14 -5.17
CA ALA A 200 14.03 -2.58 -3.81
C ALA A 200 12.75 -3.43 -3.70
N MET A 201 11.77 -3.19 -4.59
CA MET A 201 10.57 -4.02 -4.74
C MET A 201 10.83 -5.38 -5.42
N GLY A 202 12.00 -5.59 -6.04
CA GLY A 202 12.28 -6.79 -6.83
C GLY A 202 11.33 -6.98 -8.03
N TYR A 203 10.68 -5.90 -8.45
CA TYR A 203 9.52 -5.92 -9.35
C TYR A 203 9.81 -6.61 -10.68
N GLU A 204 10.95 -6.33 -11.31
CA GLU A 204 11.27 -6.87 -12.64
C GLU A 204 11.47 -8.39 -12.64
N SER A 205 12.14 -8.90 -11.60
CA SER A 205 12.37 -10.34 -11.40
C SER A 205 11.05 -11.09 -11.27
N GLU A 206 10.21 -10.65 -10.33
CA GLU A 206 8.93 -11.30 -10.04
C GLU A 206 7.96 -11.15 -11.21
N LEU A 207 7.91 -9.98 -11.86
CA LEU A 207 7.06 -9.77 -13.02
C LEU A 207 7.44 -10.70 -14.16
N LYS A 208 8.73 -10.80 -14.48
CA LYS A 208 9.21 -11.66 -15.58
C LYS A 208 8.83 -13.11 -15.31
N LYS A 209 9.06 -13.61 -14.09
CA LYS A 209 8.72 -14.97 -13.68
C LYS A 209 7.22 -15.23 -13.78
N ALA A 210 6.39 -14.30 -13.29
CA ALA A 210 4.94 -14.41 -13.31
C ALA A 210 4.38 -14.36 -14.74
N LEU A 211 4.87 -13.44 -15.58
CA LEU A 211 4.48 -13.33 -16.99
C LEU A 211 4.82 -14.59 -17.77
N ILE A 212 6.05 -15.10 -17.65
CA ILE A 212 6.45 -16.35 -18.31
C ILE A 212 5.49 -17.46 -17.91
N THR A 213 5.28 -17.65 -16.61
CA THR A 213 4.44 -18.74 -16.10
C THR A 213 2.99 -18.63 -16.61
N ARG A 214 2.36 -17.46 -16.44
CA ARG A 214 0.94 -17.26 -16.77
C ARG A 214 0.69 -17.26 -18.28
N ILE A 215 1.58 -16.66 -19.08
CA ILE A 215 1.49 -16.69 -20.55
C ILE A 215 1.72 -18.11 -21.08
N THR A 216 2.69 -18.85 -20.54
CA THR A 216 2.91 -20.25 -20.94
C THR A 216 1.68 -21.11 -20.66
N ILE A 217 1.09 -21.02 -19.46
CA ILE A 217 -0.15 -21.72 -19.12
C ILE A 217 -1.27 -21.35 -20.09
N TYR A 218 -1.42 -20.06 -20.39
CA TYR A 218 -2.43 -19.58 -21.32
C TYR A 218 -2.26 -20.15 -22.73
N ILE A 219 -1.05 -20.12 -23.28
CA ILE A 219 -0.75 -20.67 -24.61
C ILE A 219 -1.10 -22.16 -24.67
N ILE A 220 -0.74 -22.93 -23.63
CA ILE A 220 -1.10 -24.35 -23.52
C ILE A 220 -2.63 -24.49 -23.55
N VAL A 221 -3.37 -23.74 -22.74
CA VAL A 221 -4.84 -23.80 -22.72
C VAL A 221 -5.44 -23.47 -24.09
N VAL A 222 -4.96 -22.43 -24.78
CA VAL A 222 -5.44 -22.03 -26.11
C VAL A 222 -5.14 -23.08 -27.17
N ILE A 223 -3.97 -23.74 -27.12
CA ILE A 223 -3.63 -24.80 -28.09
C ILE A 223 -4.46 -26.06 -27.83
N PHE A 224 -4.69 -26.43 -26.57
CA PHE A 224 -5.41 -27.65 -26.21
C PHE A 224 -6.94 -27.49 -26.17
N ALA A 225 -7.47 -26.27 -26.07
CA ALA A 225 -8.92 -26.04 -26.01
C ALA A 225 -9.71 -26.66 -27.18
N PRO A 226 -9.26 -26.58 -28.46
CA PRO A 226 -9.93 -27.26 -29.57
C PRO A 226 -9.92 -28.79 -29.45
N PHE A 227 -8.85 -29.37 -28.90
CA PHE A 227 -8.72 -30.81 -28.69
C PHE A 227 -9.64 -31.29 -27.57
N ILE A 228 -9.66 -30.56 -26.45
CA ILE A 228 -10.58 -30.81 -25.32
C ILE A 228 -12.03 -30.69 -25.79
N TYR A 229 -12.37 -29.64 -26.56
CA TYR A 229 -13.69 -29.47 -27.14
C TYR A 229 -14.10 -30.65 -28.03
N ARG A 230 -13.20 -31.13 -28.90
CA ARG A 230 -13.45 -32.31 -29.74
C ARG A 230 -13.64 -33.58 -28.91
N LEU A 231 -12.80 -33.82 -27.90
CA LEU A 231 -12.93 -34.98 -27.01
C LEU A 231 -14.28 -34.97 -26.28
N ILE A 232 -14.63 -33.85 -25.64
CA ILE A 232 -15.92 -33.68 -24.94
C ILE A 232 -17.08 -33.93 -25.90
N LYS A 233 -17.03 -33.35 -27.09
CA LYS A 233 -18.06 -33.55 -28.12
C LYS A 233 -18.20 -35.02 -28.51
N THR A 234 -17.09 -35.72 -28.75
CA THR A 234 -17.10 -37.15 -29.11
C THR A 234 -17.65 -38.03 -28.00
N PHE A 235 -17.24 -37.82 -26.74
CA PHE A 235 -17.72 -38.63 -25.61
C PHE A 235 -19.20 -38.37 -25.28
N ILE A 236 -19.67 -37.12 -25.37
CA ILE A 236 -21.07 -36.77 -25.06
C ILE A 236 -22.01 -37.18 -26.20
N ILE A 237 -21.64 -36.98 -27.47
CA ILE A 237 -22.49 -37.33 -28.61
C ILE A 237 -22.58 -38.85 -28.79
N ARG A 238 -21.47 -39.58 -28.62
CA ARG A 238 -21.47 -41.05 -28.76
C ARG A 238 -22.30 -41.75 -27.65
N LYS A 239 -22.44 -41.13 -26.47
CA LYS A 239 -23.31 -41.60 -25.39
C LYS A 239 -24.81 -41.38 -25.67
N ARG A 240 -25.17 -40.44 -26.56
CA ARG A 240 -26.57 -40.22 -27.00
C ARG A 240 -27.03 -41.23 -28.06
N GLU A 241 -26.13 -41.77 -28.88
CA GLU A 241 -26.50 -42.79 -29.87
C GLU A 241 -26.63 -44.20 -29.27
N THR A 242 -25.96 -44.46 -28.15
CA THR A 242 -26.03 -45.76 -27.44
C THR A 242 -27.02 -45.80 -26.28
N GLY A 243 -27.55 -44.65 -25.86
CA GLY A 243 -28.53 -44.53 -24.79
C GLY A 243 -29.80 -43.85 -25.27
N ASN A 244 -30.80 -44.62 -25.65
CA ASN A 244 -32.17 -44.14 -25.86
C ASN A 244 -32.71 -43.61 -24.53
N ARG A 245 -32.58 -42.30 -24.27
CA ARG A 245 -33.47 -41.50 -23.40
C ARG A 245 -33.13 -40.01 -23.49
N LYS A 246 -34.15 -39.22 -23.82
CA LYS A 246 -34.22 -37.77 -23.61
C LYS A 246 -33.81 -37.44 -22.17
N LEU A 247 -32.69 -36.75 -22.00
CA LEU A 247 -32.45 -35.94 -20.80
C LEU A 247 -31.97 -34.56 -21.27
N SER A 248 -32.87 -33.59 -21.18
CA SER A 248 -32.58 -32.17 -21.37
C SER A 248 -31.86 -31.66 -20.13
N TRP A 249 -30.55 -31.46 -20.23
CA TRP A 249 -29.83 -30.61 -19.29
C TRP A 249 -29.18 -29.49 -20.10
N ASN A 250 -29.54 -28.25 -19.75
CA ASN A 250 -28.88 -27.03 -20.17
C ASN A 250 -27.43 -27.06 -19.64
N ILE A 251 -26.52 -27.58 -20.45
CA ILE A 251 -25.10 -27.77 -20.11
C ILE A 251 -24.29 -26.48 -20.29
N GLU A 252 -24.83 -25.47 -20.98
CA GLU A 252 -24.10 -24.21 -21.22
C GLU A 252 -23.86 -23.39 -19.93
N SER A 253 -24.65 -23.60 -18.86
CA SER A 253 -24.55 -22.78 -17.65
C SER A 253 -23.67 -23.36 -16.54
N PHE A 254 -23.35 -24.67 -16.56
CA PHE A 254 -22.76 -25.34 -15.39
C PHE A 254 -21.23 -25.48 -15.43
N PHE A 255 -20.61 -25.43 -16.62
CA PHE A 255 -19.16 -25.69 -16.75
C PHE A 255 -18.30 -24.44 -16.64
N ILE A 256 -18.82 -23.27 -17.07
CA ILE A 256 -18.09 -22.00 -16.93
C ILE A 256 -18.00 -21.58 -15.45
N LEU A 257 -19.04 -21.83 -14.64
CA LEU A 257 -19.04 -21.47 -13.23
C LEU A 257 -18.07 -22.34 -12.38
N LYS A 258 -17.90 -23.62 -12.70
CA LYS A 258 -17.11 -24.55 -11.86
C LYS A 258 -15.61 -24.51 -12.15
N VAL A 259 -15.21 -24.12 -13.36
CA VAL A 259 -13.79 -23.90 -13.69
C VAL A 259 -13.30 -22.56 -13.12
N LEU A 260 -14.15 -21.52 -13.10
CA LEU A 260 -13.84 -20.26 -12.43
C LEU A 260 -13.82 -20.38 -10.89
N TYR A 261 -14.59 -21.31 -10.28
CA TYR A 261 -14.61 -21.50 -8.83
C TYR A 261 -13.41 -22.29 -8.28
N ASN A 262 -12.73 -23.10 -9.11
CA ASN A 262 -11.58 -23.92 -8.68
C ASN A 262 -10.21 -23.37 -9.08
N LEU A 263 -10.17 -22.32 -9.89
CA LEU A 263 -8.99 -21.47 -10.04
C LEU A 263 -9.09 -20.38 -8.97
N LYS A 264 -8.53 -20.63 -7.78
CA LYS A 264 -8.15 -19.55 -6.88
C LYS A 264 -7.07 -18.72 -7.60
N ILE A 265 -7.52 -17.76 -8.40
CA ILE A 265 -6.85 -16.50 -8.71
C ILE A 265 -7.54 -15.46 -7.84
#